data_AF-A0A1B0D9J4-F1
#
_entry.id   AF-A0A1B0D9J4-F1
#
_cell.length_a   1.000
_cell.length_b   1.000
_cell.length_c   1.000
_cell.angle_alpha   90.00
_cell.angle_beta   90.00
_cell.angle_gamma   90.00
#
_symmetry.space_group_name_H-M   'P 1'
#
loop_
_entity.id
_entity.type
_entity.pdbx_description
1 polymer ?
#
loop_
_entity_poly.entity_id
_entity_poly.type
_entity_poly.pdbx_seq_one_letter_code
_entity_poly.pdbx_strand_id
1 'polypeptide(L)'
;MKKWKNHSLLKKVFSVEGLKIAIEYFEEKGHEVVAVVPQFRSRKNLSTDPELLRDLNLKGKVIFSPAKNIHGFTLSSYDDLLIMQVAEKNQGVIISNDNFADLLGQNIQWDTIIGTRVVGFTWFKDQFFLPLDPYGRDGPRIDDILYQ
;
A
#
# COMPACT_ATOMS: atom_id res chain seq x y z
N MET A 1 -18.21 -7.81 24.65
CA MET A 1 -17.01 -6.97 24.44
C MET A 1 -16.54 -7.12 23.01
N LYS A 2 -16.37 -6.02 22.27
CA LYS A 2 -15.83 -6.02 20.91
C LYS A 2 -14.36 -6.47 20.97
N LYS A 3 -14.01 -7.59 20.34
CA LYS A 3 -12.61 -8.04 20.22
C LYS A 3 -11.93 -7.20 19.14
N TRP A 4 -10.97 -6.39 19.54
CA TRP A 4 -10.15 -5.59 18.63
C TRP A 4 -9.15 -6.50 17.91
N LYS A 5 -8.99 -6.36 16.59
CA LYS A 5 -7.82 -6.93 15.91
C LYS A 5 -6.69 -5.88 16.01
N ASN A 6 -5.46 -6.33 15.82
CA ASN A 6 -4.28 -5.49 16.04
C ASN A 6 -3.39 -5.57 14.81
N HIS A 7 -3.74 -4.80 13.78
CA HIS A 7 -3.12 -4.90 12.46
C HIS A 7 -1.62 -4.56 12.46
N SER A 8 -1.14 -3.77 13.42
CA SER A 8 0.28 -3.45 13.62
C SER A 8 1.11 -4.57 14.30
N LEU A 9 0.48 -5.42 15.11
CA LEU A 9 1.15 -6.49 15.88
C LEU A 9 1.07 -7.87 15.20
N LEU A 10 0.29 -7.99 14.12
CA LEU A 10 0.23 -9.19 13.27
C LEU A 10 1.50 -9.39 12.41
N LYS A 11 2.68 -8.94 12.87
CA LYS A 11 3.97 -8.97 12.13
C LYS A 11 4.34 -10.32 11.48
N LYS A 12 3.62 -11.41 11.77
CA LYS A 12 3.81 -12.73 11.16
C LYS A 12 2.92 -13.03 9.94
N VAL A 13 1.78 -12.35 9.75
CA VAL A 13 0.81 -12.68 8.67
C VAL A 13 0.18 -11.42 8.06
N PHE A 14 0.08 -11.38 6.74
CA PHE A 14 -0.52 -10.27 6.00
C PHE A 14 -2.02 -10.11 6.31
N SER A 15 -2.41 -8.95 6.82
CA SER A 15 -3.78 -8.66 7.26
C SER A 15 -4.64 -8.11 6.13
N VAL A 16 -5.51 -8.94 5.55
CA VAL A 16 -6.38 -8.55 4.42
C VAL A 16 -7.48 -7.59 4.87
N GLU A 17 -8.01 -7.79 6.08
CA GLU A 17 -8.95 -6.85 6.69
C GLU A 17 -8.32 -5.46 6.90
N GLY A 18 -7.03 -5.43 7.27
CA GLY A 18 -6.31 -4.16 7.43
C GLY A 18 -6.13 -3.45 6.09
N LEU A 19 -5.86 -4.21 5.03
CA LEU A 19 -5.82 -3.66 3.67
C LEU A 19 -7.17 -3.08 3.25
N LYS A 20 -8.26 -3.81 3.51
CA LYS A 20 -9.63 -3.36 3.23
C LYS A 20 -9.96 -2.05 3.95
N ILE A 21 -9.67 -1.97 5.26
CA ILE A 21 -9.90 -0.74 6.05
C ILE A 21 -9.13 0.44 5.47
N ALA A 22 -7.86 0.25 5.08
CA ALA A 22 -7.07 1.30 4.48
C ALA A 22 -7.64 1.76 3.12
N ILE A 23 -8.10 0.83 2.28
CA ILE A 23 -8.76 1.16 1.00
C ILE A 23 -10.03 1.98 1.26
N GLU A 24 -10.91 1.48 2.13
CA GLU A 24 -12.18 2.13 2.48
C GLU A 24 -11.97 3.54 3.05
N TYR A 25 -10.93 3.75 3.86
CA TYR A 25 -10.59 5.06 4.42
C TYR A 25 -10.43 6.15 3.35
N PHE A 26 -9.79 5.84 2.23
CA PHE A 26 -9.57 6.80 1.15
C PHE A 26 -10.79 6.87 0.21
N GLU A 27 -11.48 5.76 -0.03
CA GLU A 27 -12.71 5.75 -0.84
C GLU A 27 -13.85 6.56 -0.21
N GLU A 28 -14.01 6.48 1.11
CA GLU A 28 -14.98 7.30 1.85
C GLU A 28 -14.70 8.81 1.75
N LYS A 29 -13.46 9.18 1.42
CA LYS A 29 -13.02 10.55 1.14
C LYS A 29 -13.12 10.94 -0.34
N GLY A 30 -13.60 10.04 -1.19
CA GLY A 30 -13.79 10.28 -2.62
C GLY A 30 -12.58 9.99 -3.50
N HIS A 31 -11.53 9.36 -2.95
CA HIS A 31 -10.33 9.02 -3.72
C HIS A 31 -10.50 7.72 -4.49
N GLU A 32 -9.89 7.64 -5.68
CA GLU A 32 -9.67 6.37 -6.37
C GLU A 32 -8.45 5.68 -5.77
N VAL A 33 -8.61 4.41 -5.40
CA VAL A 33 -7.59 3.66 -4.66
C VAL A 33 -7.33 2.32 -5.32
N VAL A 34 -6.04 2.00 -5.45
CA VAL A 34 -5.59 0.67 -5.84
C VAL A 34 -4.47 0.21 -4.91
N ALA A 35 -4.62 -0.97 -4.34
CA ALA A 35 -3.59 -1.61 -3.55
C ALA A 35 -2.75 -2.56 -4.42
N VAL A 36 -1.44 -2.37 -4.45
CA VAL A 36 -0.50 -3.32 -5.06
C VAL A 36 -0.14 -4.39 -4.05
N VAL A 37 -0.36 -5.66 -4.39
CA VAL A 37 -0.07 -6.80 -3.50
C VAL A 37 0.69 -7.87 -4.26
N PRO A 38 1.77 -8.46 -3.71
CA PRO A 38 2.44 -9.56 -4.39
C PRO A 38 1.53 -10.78 -4.57
N GLN A 39 1.51 -11.34 -5.79
CA GLN A 39 0.57 -12.41 -6.16
C GLN A 39 0.59 -13.61 -5.21
N PHE A 40 1.75 -13.95 -4.63
CA PHE A 40 1.86 -15.07 -3.71
C PHE A 40 0.97 -14.91 -2.46
N ARG A 41 0.59 -13.69 -2.06
CA ARG A 41 -0.28 -13.44 -0.90
C ARG A 41 -1.69 -14.01 -1.05
N SER A 42 -2.13 -14.30 -2.27
CA SER A 42 -3.41 -14.97 -2.54
C SER A 42 -3.36 -16.49 -2.31
N ARG A 43 -2.17 -17.07 -2.09
CA ARG A 43 -2.06 -18.50 -1.74
C ARG A 43 -2.46 -18.74 -0.29
N LYS A 44 -2.88 -19.98 0.00
CA LYS A 44 -3.32 -20.40 1.34
C LYS A 44 -2.24 -20.14 2.40
N ASN A 45 -2.65 -19.65 3.57
CA ASN A 45 -1.80 -19.34 4.74
C ASN A 45 -0.75 -18.23 4.55
N LEU A 46 -0.73 -17.52 3.41
CA LEU A 46 0.18 -16.37 3.20
C LEU A 46 -0.47 -15.01 3.48
N SER A 47 -1.76 -15.03 3.76
CA SER A 47 -2.57 -13.91 4.25
C SER A 47 -3.66 -14.43 5.20
N THR A 48 -4.23 -13.52 5.98
CA THR A 48 -5.29 -13.82 6.98
C THR A 48 -6.61 -14.24 6.36
N ASP A 49 -6.92 -13.75 5.15
CA ASP A 49 -8.15 -14.08 4.42
C ASP A 49 -7.90 -14.03 2.89
N PRO A 50 -7.40 -15.14 2.30
CA PRO A 50 -7.13 -15.20 0.86
C PRO A 50 -8.37 -15.04 -0.02
N GLU A 51 -9.56 -15.42 0.46
CA GLU A 51 -10.81 -15.29 -0.30
C GLU A 51 -11.23 -13.83 -0.39
N LEU A 52 -11.18 -13.09 0.72
CA LEU A 52 -11.41 -11.65 0.72
C LEU A 52 -10.39 -10.92 -0.17
N LEU A 53 -9.12 -11.33 -0.15
CA LEU A 53 -8.09 -10.71 -1.00
C LEU A 53 -8.40 -10.90 -2.49
N ARG A 54 -8.93 -12.07 -2.86
CA ARG A 54 -9.37 -12.36 -4.24
C ARG A 54 -10.63 -11.55 -4.61
N ASP A 55 -11.58 -11.41 -3.69
CA ASP A 55 -12.78 -10.57 -3.89
C ASP A 55 -12.40 -9.10 -4.13
N LEU A 56 -11.50 -8.55 -3.33
CA LEU A 56 -10.95 -7.19 -3.53
C LEU A 56 -10.27 -7.04 -4.89
N ASN A 57 -9.55 -8.07 -5.35
CA ASN A 57 -8.95 -8.06 -6.69
C ASN A 57 -10.00 -8.10 -7.81
N LEU A 58 -11.04 -8.93 -7.68
CA LEU A 58 -12.15 -8.98 -8.65
C LEU A 58 -12.91 -7.65 -8.74
N LYS A 59 -12.98 -6.90 -7.64
CA LYS A 59 -13.57 -5.55 -7.59
C LYS A 59 -12.63 -4.44 -8.07
N GLY A 60 -11.42 -4.78 -8.52
CA GLY A 60 -10.41 -3.81 -8.99
C GLY A 60 -9.72 -3.02 -7.88
N LYS A 61 -9.97 -3.33 -6.60
CA LYS A 61 -9.39 -2.61 -5.44
C LYS A 61 -7.96 -3.05 -5.14
N VAL A 62 -7.62 -4.28 -5.51
CA VAL A 62 -6.28 -4.85 -5.40
C VAL A 62 -5.80 -5.24 -6.78
N ILE A 63 -4.57 -4.89 -7.12
CA ILE A 63 -3.86 -5.49 -8.26
C ILE A 63 -2.72 -6.36 -7.75
N PHE A 64 -2.58 -7.53 -8.36
CA PHE A 64 -1.46 -8.40 -8.06
C PHE A 64 -0.25 -8.00 -8.89
N SER A 65 0.90 -7.83 -8.24
CA SER A 65 2.14 -7.73 -8.99
C SER A 65 2.41 -9.05 -9.72
N PRO A 66 2.92 -9.01 -10.96
CA PRO A 66 3.13 -10.23 -11.72
C PRO A 66 4.14 -11.17 -11.04
N ALA A 67 3.82 -12.47 -11.00
CA ALA A 67 4.79 -13.51 -10.68
C ALA A 67 4.72 -14.61 -11.75
N LYS A 68 5.88 -15.17 -12.10
CA LYS A 68 6.01 -16.28 -13.05
C LYS A 68 6.46 -17.53 -12.30
N ASN A 69 5.87 -18.67 -12.64
CA ASN A 69 6.37 -19.97 -12.22
C ASN A 69 7.07 -20.61 -13.42
N ILE A 70 8.40 -20.67 -13.39
CA ILE A 70 9.22 -21.19 -14.49
C ILE A 70 10.10 -22.31 -13.92
N HIS A 71 9.98 -23.52 -14.46
CA HIS A 71 10.76 -24.70 -14.01
C HIS A 71 10.70 -24.97 -12.50
N GLY A 72 9.57 -24.70 -11.85
CA GLY A 72 9.41 -24.88 -10.40
C GLY A 72 9.93 -23.72 -9.54
N PHE A 73 10.53 -22.69 -10.14
CA PHE A 73 10.95 -21.47 -9.45
C PHE A 73 9.89 -20.38 -9.61
N THR A 74 9.58 -19.66 -8.52
CA THR A 74 8.75 -18.45 -8.57
C THR A 74 9.65 -17.23 -8.75
N LEU A 75 9.48 -16.53 -9.86
CA LEU A 75 10.08 -15.22 -10.12
C LEU A 75 9.00 -14.16 -9.87
N SER A 76 9.16 -13.34 -8.84
CA SER A 76 8.23 -12.25 -8.53
C SER A 76 8.78 -10.94 -9.10
N SER A 77 7.92 -10.14 -9.72
CA SER A 77 8.25 -8.74 -10.01
C SER A 77 8.55 -7.99 -8.71
N TYR A 78 9.41 -6.97 -8.80
CA TYR A 78 9.69 -6.12 -7.65
C TYR A 78 8.52 -5.14 -7.46
N ASP A 79 7.77 -5.31 -6.37
CA ASP A 79 6.53 -4.57 -6.12
C ASP A 79 6.76 -3.06 -6.06
N ASP A 80 7.88 -2.62 -5.48
CA ASP A 80 8.21 -1.19 -5.32
C ASP A 80 8.35 -0.48 -6.67
N LEU A 81 8.92 -1.15 -7.68
CA LEU A 81 9.00 -0.60 -9.04
C LEU A 81 7.62 -0.45 -9.67
N LEU A 82 6.72 -1.42 -9.45
CA LEU A 82 5.35 -1.32 -9.96
C LEU A 82 4.58 -0.19 -9.26
N ILE A 83 4.74 -0.05 -7.94
CA ILE A 83 4.14 1.04 -7.17
C ILE A 83 4.62 2.39 -7.70
N MET A 84 5.93 2.57 -7.90
CA MET A 84 6.49 3.81 -8.45
C MET A 84 5.96 4.11 -9.84
N GLN A 85 5.92 3.12 -10.74
CA GLN A 85 5.38 3.28 -12.10
C GLN A 85 3.91 3.67 -12.11
N VAL A 86 3.09 3.07 -11.24
CA VAL A 86 1.67 3.39 -11.11
C VAL A 86 1.48 4.81 -10.58
N ALA A 87 2.22 5.19 -9.53
CA ALA A 87 2.17 6.54 -8.97
C ALA A 87 2.64 7.60 -9.97
N GLU A 88 3.74 7.36 -10.67
CA GLU A 88 4.27 8.24 -11.70
C GLU A 88 3.26 8.49 -12.82
N LYS A 89 2.70 7.41 -13.39
CA LYS A 89 1.79 7.49 -14.54
C LYS A 89 0.45 8.18 -14.23
N ASN A 90 -0.04 8.04 -13.00
CA ASN A 90 -1.33 8.57 -12.58
C ASN A 90 -1.20 9.82 -11.70
N GLN A 91 0.02 10.35 -11.54
CA GLN A 91 0.34 11.43 -10.61
C GLN A 91 -0.15 11.16 -9.16
N GLY A 92 -0.19 9.89 -8.77
CA GLY A 92 -0.77 9.46 -7.49
C GLY A 92 0.13 9.66 -6.28
N VAL A 93 -0.50 9.56 -5.11
CA VAL A 93 0.16 9.53 -3.79
C VAL A 93 0.36 8.06 -3.37
N ILE A 94 1.53 7.74 -2.84
CA ILE A 94 1.86 6.42 -2.32
C ILE A 94 1.63 6.42 -0.81
N ILE A 95 0.85 5.46 -0.32
CA ILE A 95 0.64 5.25 1.11
C ILE A 95 1.49 4.06 1.55
N SER A 96 2.63 4.34 2.19
CA SER A 96 3.59 3.32 2.59
C SER A 96 4.44 3.79 3.76
N ASN A 97 4.86 2.85 4.61
CA ASN A 97 5.88 3.09 5.64
C ASN A 97 7.29 2.68 5.18
N ASP A 98 7.44 2.20 3.95
CA ASP A 98 8.74 2.00 3.32
C ASP A 98 9.31 3.34 2.83
N ASN A 99 10.62 3.48 2.94
CA ASN A 99 11.34 4.66 2.46
C ASN A 99 11.79 4.52 0.99
N PHE A 100 11.68 3.33 0.39
CA PHE A 100 12.13 3.04 -0.98
C PHE A 100 13.59 3.47 -1.23
N ALA A 101 14.43 3.32 -0.20
CA ALA A 101 15.78 3.90 -0.18
C ALA A 101 16.70 3.32 -1.26
N ASP A 102 16.42 2.10 -1.72
CA ASP A 102 17.14 1.44 -2.80
C ASP A 102 16.82 2.02 -4.17
N LEU A 103 15.66 2.67 -4.34
CA LEU A 103 15.23 3.32 -5.58
C LEU A 103 15.77 4.75 -5.74
N LEU A 104 16.26 5.36 -4.65
CA LEU A 104 16.80 6.72 -4.68
C LEU A 104 18.02 6.83 -5.60
N GLY A 105 18.05 7.90 -6.40
CA GLY A 105 19.12 8.19 -7.37
C GLY A 105 19.06 7.37 -8.66
N GLN A 106 18.12 6.44 -8.79
CA GLN A 106 17.93 5.69 -10.05
C GLN A 106 17.16 6.51 -11.11
N ASN A 107 16.23 7.35 -10.66
CA ASN A 107 15.39 8.17 -11.52
C ASN A 107 14.94 9.45 -10.77
N ILE A 108 15.20 10.62 -11.36
CA ILE A 108 14.85 11.92 -10.77
C ILE A 108 13.34 12.08 -10.46
N GLN A 109 12.47 11.44 -11.25
CA GLN A 109 11.03 11.47 -11.00
C GLN A 109 10.65 10.62 -9.80
N TRP A 110 11.33 9.50 -9.58
CA TRP A 110 11.10 8.65 -8.43
C TRP A 110 11.64 9.31 -7.16
N ASP A 111 12.80 9.97 -7.24
CA ASP A 111 13.31 10.79 -6.14
C ASP A 111 12.30 11.87 -5.73
N THR A 112 11.67 12.51 -6.73
CA THR A 112 10.62 13.50 -6.50
C THR A 112 9.39 12.87 -5.85
N ILE A 113 8.90 11.73 -6.35
CA ILE A 113 7.78 10.98 -5.74
C ILE A 113 8.08 10.64 -4.28
N ILE A 114 9.24 10.04 -4.01
CA ILE A 114 9.63 9.62 -2.66
C ILE A 114 9.70 10.83 -1.72
N GLY A 115 10.28 11.93 -2.17
CA GLY A 115 10.43 13.15 -1.38
C GLY A 115 9.14 13.95 -1.15
N THR A 116 8.07 13.73 -1.91
CA THR A 116 6.89 14.64 -1.89
C THR A 116 5.53 13.96 -1.84
N ARG A 117 5.43 12.67 -2.20
CA ARG A 117 4.16 11.95 -2.36
C ARG A 117 4.14 10.55 -1.72
N VAL A 118 5.12 10.20 -0.89
CA VAL A 118 5.09 8.99 -0.05
C VAL A 118 4.67 9.36 1.37
N VAL A 119 3.48 8.92 1.76
CA VAL A 119 2.87 9.23 3.06
C VAL A 119 2.85 7.99 3.95
N GLY A 120 3.54 8.10 5.09
CA GLY A 120 3.49 7.12 6.16
C GLY A 120 2.15 7.08 6.89
N PHE A 121 1.85 5.95 7.51
CA PHE A 121 0.61 5.74 8.27
C PHE A 121 0.86 4.92 9.54
N THR A 122 -0.08 4.98 10.47
CA THR A 122 -0.05 4.15 11.67
C THR A 122 -1.40 3.49 11.95
N TRP A 123 -1.38 2.48 12.80
CA TRP A 123 -2.57 1.78 13.26
C TRP A 123 -2.73 1.95 14.76
N PHE A 124 -3.95 2.26 15.18
CA PHE A 124 -4.36 2.09 16.57
C PHE A 124 -5.56 1.14 16.60
N LYS A 125 -5.32 -0.10 17.01
CA LYS A 125 -6.31 -1.20 16.95
C LYS A 125 -6.75 -1.44 15.50
N ASP A 126 -8.05 -1.32 15.22
CA ASP A 126 -8.68 -1.49 13.90
C ASP A 126 -8.84 -0.16 13.15
N GLN A 127 -8.11 0.89 13.56
CA GLN A 127 -8.23 2.23 12.99
C GLN A 127 -6.94 2.63 12.28
N PHE A 128 -7.10 3.08 11.04
CA PHE A 128 -6.06 3.60 10.17
C PHE A 128 -5.90 5.11 10.38
N PHE A 129 -4.66 5.58 10.57
CA PHE A 129 -4.35 6.98 10.82
C PHE A 129 -3.22 7.46 9.91
N LEU A 130 -3.42 8.66 9.37
CA LEU A 130 -2.38 9.44 8.70
C LEU A 130 -1.91 10.57 9.64
N PRO A 131 -0.61 10.88 9.68
CA PRO A 131 -0.14 12.12 10.30
C PRO A 131 -0.66 13.32 9.51
N LEU A 132 -1.02 14.40 10.21
CA LEU A 132 -1.47 15.65 9.56
C LEU A 132 -0.28 16.40 8.90
N ASP A 133 0.93 16.10 9.33
CA ASP A 133 2.21 16.65 8.90
C ASP A 133 3.18 15.52 8.47
N PRO A 134 2.90 14.79 7.38
CA PRO A 134 3.69 13.62 6.97
C PRO A 134 5.18 13.94 6.69
N TYR A 135 5.49 15.21 6.37
CA TYR A 135 6.85 15.70 6.13
C TYR A 135 7.35 16.64 7.24
N GLY A 136 6.74 16.60 8.42
CA GLY A 136 7.09 17.43 9.56
C GLY A 136 6.53 18.86 9.47
N ARG A 137 6.87 19.69 10.48
CA ARG A 137 6.26 21.00 10.72
C ARG A 137 6.27 21.94 9.52
N ASP A 138 7.38 21.96 8.79
CA ASP A 138 7.61 22.89 7.68
C ASP A 138 7.30 22.23 6.31
N GLY A 139 6.82 20.99 6.31
CA GLY A 139 6.41 20.27 5.11
C GLY A 139 4.94 20.50 4.75
N PRO A 140 4.50 19.99 3.59
CA PRO A 140 3.10 20.06 3.17
C PRO A 140 2.18 19.31 4.15
N ARG A 141 0.96 19.82 4.33
CA ARG A 141 -0.08 19.12 5.10
C ARG A 141 -0.61 17.94 4.31
N ILE A 142 -1.20 16.98 5.02
CA ILE A 142 -1.79 15.80 4.36
C ILE A 142 -2.84 16.18 3.30
N ASP A 143 -3.64 17.22 3.55
CA ASP A 143 -4.65 17.67 2.60
C ASP A 143 -4.01 18.29 1.35
N ASP A 144 -2.89 19.02 1.50
CA ASP A 144 -2.13 19.58 0.37
C ASP A 144 -1.49 18.49 -0.50
N ILE A 145 -1.32 17.28 0.02
CA ILE A 145 -0.75 16.14 -0.72
C ILE A 145 -1.86 15.34 -1.39
N LEU A 146 -2.97 15.10 -0.69
CA LEU A 146 -4.05 14.23 -1.16
C LEU A 146 -4.99 14.90 -2.16
N TYR A 147 -5.10 16.23 -2.17
CA TYR A 147 -6.05 16.97 -3.02
C TYR A 147 -5.34 17.91 -4.01
N GLN A 148 -4.18 17.50 -4.51
CA GLN A 148 -3.41 18.21 -5.55
C GLN A 148 -4.13 18.27 -6.89
#